data_AF-S0G864-F1
#
_entry.id   AF-S0G864-F1
#
_cell.length_a   1.000
_cell.length_b   1.000
_cell.length_c   1.000
_cell.angle_alpha   90.00
_cell.angle_beta   90.00
_cell.angle_gamma   90.00
#
_symmetry.space_group_name_H-M   'P 1'
#
loop_
_entity.id
_entity.type
_entity.pdbx_description
1 polymer ?
#
loop_
_entity_poly.entity_id
_entity_poly.type
_entity_poly.pdbx_seq_one_letter_code
_entity_poly.pdbx_strand_id
1 'polypeptide(L)'
;MESISSIDQVLPEIMKLVQDLASAGIPRGPRVHEAIRKIWQTVDETRMYLASIRSEDLKFNIPNPKLVTLWTEASLAIASIDDELARRLRMKAEYWSDPTNWTSEQVVKVRITIDEVAVESRRLVDNLPDSTIPNKPHILDPVGQLKIQTLQLDPIDILLLCALKDEFDEVLSVRDGIIAPGWRMDTDSSGRIIADAQFAAKNGVSISIRATWAGYMGREQTQAVASSIICNTQVKCLAMSGICAGRRGKVELGDVIFGERLWSYDSGKSRVESGHEIFEYDMLQYRPSELWVQQMQAVSFATAPSWMGERPRLSYECQENWVLKCLLNGNDPKLQADFENECPGWSEILKRLTQKGWIQNPLTLTDQGKSYIEDLCAHFPTQLPKPANFQIHVAPIATGGAVKEDDQLFVRLSESMRKVLGVEMEASGLAALAEAHKIPAIIAKGVSDFGDKFKDDRYRKFAARASAEALILLFRNSSHLLPSQYEIPVQVAYASTRPVYSFGGQTLPLDLIELLADNYPETLEARALWERAGGKRRDVESISRPVDLWQRIWIRCEQGAIVTPKALLQAVLSDFPNNKIFQKYLKQFHAQ
;
A
#
# COMPACT_ATOMS: atom_id res chain seq x y z
N MET A 1 -24.19 -6.61 -62.11
CA MET A 1 -23.31 -5.72 -61.33
C MET A 1 -22.51 -4.94 -62.33
N GLU A 2 -22.96 -3.73 -62.68
CA GLU A 2 -22.18 -2.85 -63.56
C GLU A 2 -21.01 -2.27 -62.75
N SER A 3 -19.81 -2.42 -63.31
CA SER A 3 -18.56 -1.93 -62.74
C SER A 3 -18.53 -0.41 -62.84
N ILE A 4 -18.71 0.28 -61.71
CA ILE A 4 -18.50 1.73 -61.60
C ILE A 4 -17.02 2.01 -61.87
N SER A 5 -16.73 2.76 -62.94
CA SER A 5 -15.37 2.99 -63.43
C SER A 5 -14.84 4.41 -63.24
N SER A 6 -15.66 5.34 -62.74
CA SER A 6 -15.24 6.71 -62.39
C SER A 6 -16.13 7.32 -61.31
N ILE A 7 -15.54 8.13 -60.44
CA ILE A 7 -16.20 8.93 -59.39
C ILE A 7 -17.32 9.81 -59.95
N ASP A 8 -17.20 10.25 -61.21
CA ASP A 8 -18.19 11.11 -61.88
C ASP A 8 -19.54 10.41 -62.10
N GLN A 9 -19.56 9.07 -62.13
CA GLN A 9 -20.80 8.29 -62.29
C GLN A 9 -21.63 8.22 -61.00
N VAL A 10 -21.01 8.43 -59.83
CA VAL A 10 -21.65 8.33 -58.50
C VAL A 10 -21.96 9.71 -57.92
N LEU A 11 -21.28 10.76 -58.42
CA LEU A 11 -21.45 12.14 -57.98
C LEU A 11 -22.92 12.62 -57.99
N PRO A 12 -23.73 12.34 -59.03
CA PRO A 12 -25.11 12.82 -59.07
C PRO A 12 -26.00 12.17 -57.99
N GLU A 13 -25.79 10.89 -57.70
CA GLU A 13 -26.52 10.16 -56.66
C GLU A 13 -26.10 10.61 -55.25
N ILE A 14 -24.81 10.88 -55.04
CA ILE A 14 -24.29 11.45 -53.79
C ILE A 14 -24.85 12.86 -53.58
N MET A 15 -24.88 13.70 -54.61
CA MET A 15 -25.44 15.06 -54.53
C MET A 15 -26.93 15.04 -54.23
N LYS A 16 -27.67 14.08 -54.78
CA LYS A 16 -29.09 13.87 -54.47
C LYS A 16 -29.28 13.45 -53.01
N LEU A 17 -28.46 12.52 -52.51
CA LEU A 17 -28.50 12.08 -51.11
C LEU A 17 -28.20 13.23 -50.14
N VAL A 18 -27.26 14.12 -50.49
CA VAL A 18 -26.89 15.31 -49.71
C VAL A 18 -28.02 16.35 -49.72
N GLN A 19 -28.72 16.53 -50.85
CA GLN A 19 -29.89 17.41 -50.93
C GLN A 19 -31.09 16.87 -50.13
N ASP A 20 -31.32 15.55 -50.17
CA ASP A 20 -32.37 14.88 -49.40
C ASP A 20 -32.09 14.97 -47.88
N LEU A 21 -30.81 14.88 -47.46
CA LEU A 21 -30.38 15.13 -46.08
C LEU A 21 -30.55 16.59 -45.63
N ALA A 22 -30.33 17.54 -46.53
CA ALA A 22 -30.51 18.97 -46.24
C ALA A 22 -31.99 19.37 -46.06
N SER A 23 -32.92 18.64 -46.68
CA SER A 23 -34.36 18.91 -46.67
C SER A 23 -35.13 18.12 -45.61
N ALA A 24 -34.53 17.08 -45.01
CA ALA A 24 -35.11 16.32 -43.89
C ALA A 24 -35.12 17.06 -42.54
N GLY A 25 -34.53 18.27 -42.48
CA GLY A 25 -34.28 18.97 -41.22
C GLY A 25 -33.16 18.29 -40.42
N ILE A 26 -32.25 19.09 -39.86
CA ILE A 26 -31.10 18.58 -39.09
C ILE A 26 -31.64 17.73 -37.93
N PRO A 27 -31.40 16.40 -37.89
CA PRO A 27 -31.74 15.60 -36.73
C PRO A 27 -31.03 16.23 -35.54
N ARG A 28 -31.73 16.46 -34.43
CA ARG A 28 -31.09 16.93 -33.19
C ARG A 28 -29.92 15.99 -32.92
N GLY A 29 -28.69 16.52 -32.99
CA GLY A 29 -27.48 15.75 -32.81
C GLY A 29 -27.54 14.92 -31.52
N PRO A 30 -26.88 13.74 -31.48
CA PRO A 30 -26.91 12.88 -30.31
C PRO A 30 -26.54 13.69 -29.06
N ARG A 31 -27.26 13.49 -27.96
CA ARG A 31 -26.96 14.17 -26.70
C ARG A 31 -25.50 13.88 -26.36
N VAL A 32 -24.73 14.86 -25.90
CA VAL A 32 -23.27 14.72 -25.68
C VAL A 32 -22.90 13.47 -24.85
N HIS A 33 -23.74 13.10 -23.89
CA HIS A 33 -23.59 11.86 -23.10
C HIS A 33 -23.68 10.56 -23.90
N GLU A 34 -24.51 10.53 -24.96
CA GLU A 34 -24.65 9.39 -25.84
C GLU A 34 -23.43 9.25 -26.77
N ALA A 35 -22.89 10.36 -27.26
CA ALA A 35 -21.65 10.38 -28.03
C ALA A 35 -20.45 9.88 -27.20
N ILE A 36 -20.31 10.38 -25.97
CA ILE A 36 -19.25 9.94 -25.04
C ILE A 36 -19.40 8.46 -24.68
N ARG A 37 -20.63 7.99 -24.42
CA ARG A 37 -20.89 6.58 -24.13
C ARG A 37 -20.46 5.67 -25.29
N LYS A 38 -20.73 6.07 -26.54
CA LYS A 38 -20.29 5.32 -27.73
C LYS A 38 -18.78 5.23 -27.84
N ILE A 39 -18.05 6.30 -27.49
CA ILE A 39 -16.57 6.28 -27.47
C ILE A 39 -16.06 5.31 -26.40
N TRP A 40 -16.62 5.33 -25.20
CA TRP A 40 -16.19 4.43 -24.11
C TRP A 40 -16.45 2.97 -24.43
N GLN A 41 -17.66 2.65 -24.93
CA GLN A 41 -17.99 1.30 -25.39
C GLN A 41 -17.00 0.82 -26.45
N THR A 42 -16.62 1.70 -27.39
CA THR A 42 -15.65 1.38 -28.46
C THR A 42 -14.24 1.15 -27.90
N VAL A 43 -13.80 1.94 -26.92
CA VAL A 43 -12.50 1.79 -26.25
C VAL A 43 -12.43 0.48 -25.47
N ASP A 44 -13.48 0.15 -24.72
CA ASP A 44 -13.53 -1.06 -23.90
C ASP A 44 -13.58 -2.33 -24.77
N GLU A 45 -14.41 -2.34 -25.82
CA GLU A 45 -14.46 -3.42 -26.81
C GLU A 45 -13.10 -3.62 -27.51
N THR A 46 -12.38 -2.54 -27.80
CA THR A 46 -11.04 -2.61 -28.39
C THR A 46 -10.02 -3.21 -27.41
N ARG A 47 -10.09 -2.84 -26.12
CA ARG A 47 -9.20 -3.40 -25.08
C ARG A 47 -9.48 -4.88 -24.83
N MET A 48 -10.75 -5.27 -24.81
CA MET A 48 -11.15 -6.67 -24.67
C MET A 48 -10.66 -7.51 -25.87
N TYR A 49 -10.78 -7.00 -27.09
CA TYR A 49 -10.22 -7.64 -28.28
C TYR A 49 -8.69 -7.78 -28.17
N LEU A 50 -7.98 -6.70 -27.83
CA LEU A 50 -6.51 -6.72 -27.65
C LEU A 50 -6.07 -7.69 -26.54
N ALA A 51 -6.87 -7.88 -25.49
CA ALA A 51 -6.61 -8.87 -24.46
C ALA A 51 -6.84 -10.30 -24.97
N SER A 52 -7.88 -10.54 -25.78
CA SER A 52 -8.18 -11.88 -26.34
C SER A 52 -7.15 -12.37 -27.35
N ILE A 53 -6.44 -11.48 -28.05
CA ILE A 53 -5.38 -11.86 -29.00
C ILE A 53 -4.00 -12.00 -28.34
N ARG A 54 -3.85 -11.65 -27.05
CA ARG A 54 -2.60 -11.89 -26.29
C ARG A 54 -2.44 -13.35 -25.84
N SER A 55 -3.50 -14.15 -25.91
CA SER A 55 -3.51 -15.57 -25.50
C SER A 55 -3.31 -16.56 -26.63
N GLU A 56 -3.38 -16.12 -27.90
CA GLU A 56 -3.13 -16.96 -29.08
C GLU A 56 -2.00 -16.33 -29.88
N ASP A 57 -1.05 -17.12 -30.39
CA ASP A 57 0.09 -16.69 -31.23
C ASP A 57 -0.33 -16.16 -32.62
N LEU A 58 -1.38 -15.33 -32.67
CA LEU A 58 -1.91 -14.72 -33.87
C LEU A 58 -1.36 -13.30 -34.03
N LYS A 59 -0.84 -13.05 -35.23
CA LYS A 59 -0.22 -11.78 -35.62
C LYS A 59 -1.23 -10.62 -35.52
N PHE A 60 -0.80 -9.50 -34.92
CA PHE A 60 -1.50 -8.22 -34.73
C PHE A 60 -2.04 -7.51 -35.99
N ASN A 61 -2.13 -8.19 -37.14
CA ASN A 61 -2.21 -7.60 -38.47
C ASN A 61 -3.45 -8.05 -39.28
N ILE A 62 -4.55 -8.37 -38.62
CA ILE A 62 -5.79 -8.82 -39.29
C ILE A 62 -6.85 -7.71 -39.17
N PRO A 63 -7.52 -7.31 -40.28
CA PRO A 63 -8.64 -6.39 -40.23
C PRO A 63 -9.75 -6.86 -39.28
N ASN A 64 -10.35 -5.94 -38.53
CA ASN A 64 -11.44 -6.24 -37.61
C ASN A 64 -12.70 -5.44 -37.96
N PRO A 65 -13.63 -6.02 -38.75
CA PRO A 65 -14.84 -5.32 -39.21
C PRO A 65 -15.72 -4.80 -38.07
N LYS A 66 -15.78 -5.51 -36.92
CA LYS A 66 -16.55 -5.06 -35.74
C LYS A 66 -15.97 -3.76 -35.19
N LEU A 67 -14.65 -3.69 -35.04
CA LEU A 67 -13.98 -2.48 -34.56
C LEU A 67 -14.08 -1.34 -35.59
N VAL A 68 -13.95 -1.62 -36.89
CA VAL A 68 -14.14 -0.60 -37.95
C VAL A 68 -15.50 0.08 -37.81
N THR A 69 -16.57 -0.69 -37.64
CA THR A 69 -17.92 -0.14 -37.45
C THR A 69 -18.03 0.69 -36.17
N LEU A 70 -17.57 0.16 -35.03
CA LEU A 70 -17.65 0.87 -33.74
C LEU A 70 -16.87 2.20 -33.75
N TRP A 71 -15.64 2.20 -34.27
CA TRP A 71 -14.83 3.41 -34.38
C TRP A 71 -15.40 4.43 -35.38
N THR A 72 -16.04 3.96 -36.46
CA THR A 72 -16.73 4.83 -37.44
C THR A 72 -17.96 5.49 -36.82
N GLU A 73 -18.78 4.72 -36.10
CA GLU A 73 -19.96 5.25 -35.41
C GLU A 73 -19.59 6.22 -34.29
N ALA A 74 -18.51 5.94 -33.54
CA ALA A 74 -18.01 6.84 -32.50
C ALA A 74 -17.48 8.15 -33.09
N SER A 75 -16.80 8.10 -34.24
CA SER A 75 -16.35 9.27 -34.99
C SER A 75 -17.52 10.15 -35.42
N LEU A 76 -18.56 9.56 -36.02
CA LEU A 76 -19.75 10.30 -36.45
C LEU A 76 -20.52 10.88 -35.26
N ALA A 77 -20.56 10.18 -34.13
CA ALA A 77 -21.28 10.65 -32.94
C ALA A 77 -20.62 11.86 -32.28
N ILE A 78 -19.29 11.99 -32.36
CA ILE A 78 -18.53 13.08 -31.73
C ILE A 78 -18.19 14.23 -32.68
N ALA A 79 -18.40 14.08 -33.99
CA ALA A 79 -18.06 15.10 -35.00
C ALA A 79 -18.66 16.49 -34.73
N SER A 80 -19.87 16.57 -34.17
CA SER A 80 -20.49 17.85 -33.82
C SER A 80 -20.00 18.46 -32.50
N ILE A 81 -19.18 17.72 -31.73
CA ILE A 81 -18.72 18.08 -30.37
C ILE A 81 -17.21 18.37 -30.38
N ASP A 82 -16.43 17.48 -30.98
CA ASP A 82 -14.98 17.60 -31.11
C ASP A 82 -14.53 17.02 -32.46
N ASP A 83 -14.32 17.93 -33.41
CA ASP A 83 -14.01 17.61 -34.80
C ASP A 83 -12.58 17.06 -34.96
N GLU A 84 -11.65 17.41 -34.06
CA GLU A 84 -10.29 16.88 -34.05
C GLU A 84 -10.23 15.45 -33.51
N LEU A 85 -10.97 15.18 -32.42
CA LEU A 85 -11.13 13.82 -31.93
C LEU A 85 -11.87 12.96 -32.94
N ALA A 86 -12.96 13.46 -33.54
CA ALA A 86 -13.72 12.75 -34.56
C ALA A 86 -12.85 12.28 -35.73
N ARG A 87 -11.97 13.15 -36.25
CA ARG A 87 -11.00 12.78 -37.31
C ARG A 87 -10.05 11.68 -36.86
N ARG A 88 -9.55 11.71 -35.63
CA ARG A 88 -8.67 10.66 -35.10
C ARG A 88 -9.40 9.34 -34.85
N LEU A 89 -10.66 9.38 -34.42
CA LEU A 89 -11.49 8.18 -34.32
C LEU A 89 -11.73 7.56 -35.71
N ARG A 90 -11.90 8.39 -36.75
CA ARG A 90 -12.00 7.93 -38.13
C ARG A 90 -10.71 7.26 -38.61
N MET A 91 -9.56 7.85 -38.32
CA MET A 91 -8.24 7.26 -38.62
C MET A 91 -8.02 5.96 -37.84
N LYS A 92 -8.57 5.84 -36.62
CA LYS A 92 -8.54 4.59 -35.87
C LYS A 92 -9.43 3.51 -36.51
N ALA A 93 -10.56 3.87 -37.11
CA ALA A 93 -11.34 2.94 -37.92
C ALA A 93 -10.57 2.48 -39.18
N GLU A 94 -9.82 3.37 -39.82
CA GLU A 94 -8.95 3.03 -40.97
C GLU A 94 -7.83 2.07 -40.56
N TYR A 95 -7.21 2.29 -39.39
CA TYR A 95 -6.26 1.36 -38.80
C TYR A 95 -6.86 -0.05 -38.64
N TRP A 96 -8.08 -0.18 -38.14
CA TRP A 96 -8.72 -1.50 -37.99
C TRP A 96 -9.18 -2.12 -39.31
N SER A 97 -9.30 -1.34 -40.39
CA SER A 97 -9.66 -1.83 -41.73
C SER A 97 -8.48 -2.43 -42.47
N ASP A 98 -7.27 -1.92 -42.22
CA ASP A 98 -6.02 -2.45 -42.75
C ASP A 98 -4.85 -2.11 -41.82
N PRO A 99 -4.62 -2.90 -40.74
CA PRO A 99 -3.54 -2.61 -39.80
C PRO A 99 -2.14 -2.70 -40.41
N THR A 100 -1.98 -3.38 -41.55
CA THR A 100 -0.67 -3.57 -42.19
C THR A 100 -0.14 -2.33 -42.88
N ASN A 101 -1.04 -1.40 -43.25
CA ASN A 101 -0.69 -0.15 -43.90
C ASN A 101 -0.31 0.97 -42.91
N TRP A 102 -0.27 0.66 -41.61
CA TRP A 102 0.06 1.62 -40.55
C TRP A 102 1.30 1.19 -39.78
N THR A 103 2.32 2.03 -39.74
CA THR A 103 3.48 1.81 -38.88
C THR A 103 3.17 2.25 -37.44
N SER A 104 3.85 1.64 -36.46
CA SER A 104 3.72 2.04 -35.05
C SER A 104 4.07 3.52 -34.84
N GLU A 105 5.04 4.05 -35.60
CA GLU A 105 5.42 5.46 -35.57
C GLU A 105 4.28 6.36 -36.09
N GLN A 106 3.58 5.96 -37.17
CA GLN A 106 2.42 6.69 -37.66
C GLN A 106 1.27 6.67 -36.64
N VAL A 107 0.99 5.53 -36.01
CA VAL A 107 -0.07 5.36 -35.01
C VAL A 107 0.13 6.28 -33.80
N VAL A 108 1.37 6.42 -33.32
CA VAL A 108 1.72 7.33 -32.22
C VAL A 108 1.70 8.79 -32.71
N LYS A 109 2.27 9.08 -33.87
CA LYS A 109 2.33 10.45 -34.42
C LYS A 109 0.95 11.05 -34.66
N VAL A 110 0.00 10.25 -35.15
CA VAL A 110 -1.39 10.69 -35.38
C VAL A 110 -2.28 10.53 -34.14
N ARG A 111 -1.72 10.07 -33.02
CA ARG A 111 -2.35 9.98 -31.69
C ARG A 111 -3.64 9.17 -31.67
N ILE A 112 -3.60 8.00 -32.32
CA ILE A 112 -4.71 7.03 -32.37
C ILE A 112 -4.43 5.79 -31.51
N THR A 113 -3.48 5.88 -30.57
CA THR A 113 -3.28 4.81 -29.59
C THR A 113 -4.50 4.68 -28.69
N ILE A 114 -4.76 3.46 -28.19
CA ILE A 114 -5.97 3.21 -27.39
C ILE A 114 -5.98 4.04 -26.10
N ASP A 115 -4.81 4.23 -25.49
CA ASP A 115 -4.69 4.95 -24.22
C ASP A 115 -4.81 6.46 -24.41
N GLU A 116 -4.30 7.03 -25.51
CA GLU A 116 -4.49 8.46 -25.81
C GLU A 116 -5.95 8.78 -26.07
N VAL A 117 -6.64 7.97 -26.87
CA VAL A 117 -8.06 8.16 -27.16
C VAL A 117 -8.91 7.97 -25.89
N ALA A 118 -8.54 7.02 -25.02
CA ALA A 118 -9.22 6.82 -23.74
C ALA A 118 -9.04 8.03 -22.80
N VAL A 119 -7.84 8.60 -22.72
CA VAL A 119 -7.54 9.78 -21.88
C VAL A 119 -8.35 10.98 -22.36
N GLU A 120 -8.42 11.23 -23.66
CA GLU A 120 -9.14 12.40 -24.19
C GLU A 120 -10.66 12.24 -24.11
N SER A 121 -11.18 11.03 -24.25
CA SER A 121 -12.61 10.78 -24.02
C SER A 121 -13.05 11.10 -22.58
N ARG A 122 -12.14 10.96 -21.59
CA ARG A 122 -12.39 11.36 -20.20
C ARG A 122 -12.39 12.89 -20.05
N ARG A 123 -11.44 13.58 -20.70
CA ARG A 123 -11.38 15.05 -20.70
C ARG A 123 -12.65 15.69 -21.28
N LEU A 124 -13.32 15.05 -22.24
CA LEU A 124 -14.59 15.54 -22.77
C LEU A 124 -15.72 15.54 -21.72
N VAL A 125 -15.70 14.61 -20.76
CA VAL A 125 -16.63 14.61 -19.62
C VAL A 125 -16.31 15.76 -18.66
N ASP A 126 -15.02 15.99 -18.43
CA ASP A 126 -14.54 17.06 -17.55
C ASP A 126 -14.89 18.46 -18.09
N ASN A 127 -15.14 18.59 -19.40
CA ASN A 127 -15.48 19.86 -20.07
C ASN A 127 -16.99 20.11 -20.28
N LEU A 128 -17.88 19.19 -19.90
CA LEU A 128 -19.33 19.40 -20.00
C LEU A 128 -19.85 20.45 -19.00
N PRO A 129 -20.84 21.30 -19.36
CA PRO A 129 -21.47 22.23 -18.43
C PRO A 129 -22.11 21.48 -17.26
N ASP A 130 -21.99 22.04 -16.05
CA ASP A 130 -22.49 21.46 -14.79
C ASP A 130 -24.02 21.24 -14.82
N SER A 131 -24.76 21.95 -15.68
CA SER A 131 -26.20 21.76 -15.87
C SER A 131 -26.58 20.47 -16.63
N THR A 132 -25.62 19.71 -17.13
CA THR A 132 -25.85 18.44 -17.85
C THR A 132 -25.57 17.22 -16.98
N ILE A 133 -24.93 17.39 -15.82
CA ILE A 133 -24.59 16.33 -14.86
C ILE A 133 -25.06 16.79 -13.48
N PRO A 134 -26.00 16.09 -12.82
CA PRO A 134 -26.32 16.43 -11.44
C PRO A 134 -25.04 16.28 -10.58
N ASN A 135 -24.62 17.37 -9.92
CA ASN A 135 -23.44 17.51 -9.06
C ASN A 135 -22.06 17.56 -9.74
N LYS A 136 -21.76 18.68 -10.39
CA LYS A 136 -20.36 19.09 -10.64
C LYS A 136 -20.07 20.39 -9.89
N PRO A 137 -19.03 20.46 -9.03
CA PRO A 137 -18.68 21.66 -8.29
C PRO A 137 -17.87 22.64 -9.16
N HIS A 138 -18.36 23.87 -9.25
CA HIS A 138 -17.79 24.99 -9.99
C HIS A 138 -16.40 25.40 -9.49
N ILE A 139 -15.48 25.69 -10.42
CA ILE A 139 -14.30 26.54 -10.17
C ILE A 139 -14.29 27.67 -11.20
N LEU A 140 -14.17 28.90 -10.70
CA LEU A 140 -14.05 30.14 -11.45
C LEU A 140 -12.67 30.24 -12.15
N ASP A 141 -12.71 30.78 -13.36
CA ASP A 141 -11.61 31.15 -14.25
C ASP A 141 -11.38 32.69 -14.18
N PRO A 142 -10.36 33.30 -14.82
CA PRO A 142 -8.91 33.14 -14.62
C PRO A 142 -8.18 34.52 -14.54
N VAL A 143 -6.84 34.47 -14.62
CA VAL A 143 -5.85 35.53 -14.90
C VAL A 143 -5.01 35.96 -13.69
N GLY A 144 -3.79 35.40 -13.61
CA GLY A 144 -2.69 35.95 -12.82
C GLY A 144 -1.56 34.98 -12.49
N GLN A 145 -0.61 34.82 -13.42
CA GLN A 145 0.76 34.27 -13.22
C GLN A 145 0.89 32.79 -12.83
N LEU A 146 1.28 31.95 -13.79
CA LEU A 146 1.67 30.55 -13.59
C LEU A 146 2.97 30.45 -12.76
N LYS A 147 2.81 30.30 -11.44
CA LYS A 147 3.78 29.60 -10.60
C LYS A 147 3.73 28.12 -10.98
N ILE A 148 4.89 27.54 -11.27
CA ILE A 148 5.06 26.09 -11.36
C ILE A 148 4.67 25.50 -10.00
N GLN A 149 3.47 24.93 -9.88
CA GLN A 149 3.10 24.09 -8.76
C GLN A 149 3.79 22.75 -8.96
N THR A 150 4.88 22.56 -8.22
CA THR A 150 5.31 21.25 -7.73
C THR A 150 4.07 20.47 -7.30
N LEU A 151 3.93 19.18 -7.66
CA LEU A 151 3.03 18.29 -6.93
C LEU A 151 3.40 18.39 -5.44
N GLN A 152 2.66 19.17 -4.67
CA GLN A 152 2.81 19.19 -3.22
C GLN A 152 2.27 17.86 -2.72
N LEU A 153 3.17 16.92 -2.49
CA LEU A 153 2.90 15.80 -1.60
C LEU A 153 2.75 16.41 -0.21
N ASP A 154 1.54 16.52 0.31
CA ASP A 154 1.36 16.99 1.69
C ASP A 154 2.07 15.98 2.62
N PRO A 155 3.14 16.39 3.32
CA PRO A 155 3.90 15.48 4.15
C PRO A 155 3.06 15.07 5.36
N ILE A 156 3.16 13.78 5.71
CA ILE A 156 2.47 13.21 6.86
C ILE A 156 3.52 12.96 7.94
N ASP A 157 3.25 13.40 9.16
CA ASP A 157 4.16 13.15 10.27
C ASP A 157 4.21 11.66 10.60
N ILE A 158 3.06 11.01 10.71
CA ILE A 158 2.95 9.61 11.11
C ILE A 158 2.00 8.84 10.18
N LEU A 159 2.49 7.76 9.59
CA LEU A 159 1.64 6.72 8.99
C LEU A 159 1.37 5.64 10.03
N LEU A 160 0.13 5.56 10.51
CA LEU A 160 -0.32 4.59 11.50
C LEU A 160 -1.05 3.43 10.80
N LEU A 161 -0.44 2.25 10.86
CA LEU A 161 -0.98 1.02 10.27
C LEU A 161 -1.61 0.13 11.32
N CYS A 162 -2.77 -0.42 11.00
CA CYS A 162 -3.39 -1.52 11.73
C CYS A 162 -3.33 -2.80 10.88
N ALA A 163 -3.27 -3.96 11.52
CA ALA A 163 -3.36 -5.23 10.79
C ALA A 163 -4.80 -5.49 10.34
N LEU A 164 -5.77 -5.00 11.13
CA LEU A 164 -7.18 -5.33 10.96
C LEU A 164 -8.09 -4.09 11.03
N LYS A 165 -9.29 -4.23 10.46
CA LYS A 165 -10.27 -3.15 10.41
C LYS A 165 -10.79 -2.78 11.81
N ASP A 166 -11.00 -3.75 12.70
CA ASP A 166 -11.47 -3.48 14.06
C ASP A 166 -10.44 -2.69 14.88
N GLU A 167 -9.14 -3.00 14.71
CA GLU A 167 -8.06 -2.19 15.29
C GLU A 167 -8.08 -0.74 14.75
N PHE A 168 -8.29 -0.58 13.45
CA PHE A 168 -8.42 0.73 12.81
C PHE A 168 -9.64 1.51 13.33
N ASP A 169 -10.79 0.86 13.52
CA ASP A 169 -11.99 1.49 14.08
C ASP A 169 -11.72 2.04 15.51
N GLU A 170 -10.89 1.36 16.30
CA GLU A 170 -10.48 1.83 17.64
C GLU A 170 -9.46 2.99 17.59
N VAL A 171 -8.62 3.08 16.54
CA VAL A 171 -7.81 4.28 16.25
C VAL A 171 -8.72 5.47 15.95
N LEU A 172 -9.73 5.27 15.10
CA LEU A 172 -10.71 6.30 14.76
C LEU A 172 -11.57 6.72 15.95
N SER A 173 -11.54 6.00 17.07
CA SER A 173 -12.22 6.39 18.30
C SER A 173 -11.40 7.38 19.14
N VAL A 174 -10.10 7.60 18.83
CA VAL A 174 -9.22 8.45 19.66
C VAL A 174 -9.64 9.90 19.52
N ARG A 175 -9.96 10.54 20.67
CA ARG A 175 -10.40 11.94 20.74
C ARG A 175 -9.44 12.81 21.53
N ASP A 176 -8.66 12.24 22.45
CA ASP A 176 -7.77 13.05 23.28
C ASP A 176 -6.71 13.75 22.41
N GLY A 177 -6.66 15.07 22.54
CA GLY A 177 -5.81 15.95 21.75
C GLY A 177 -6.12 16.07 20.26
N ILE A 178 -7.23 15.49 19.76
CA ILE A 178 -7.59 15.65 18.35
C ILE A 178 -8.04 17.09 18.06
N ILE A 179 -7.63 17.65 16.93
CA ILE A 179 -8.00 18.99 16.48
C ILE A 179 -9.21 18.89 15.54
N ALA A 180 -10.15 19.82 15.66
CA ALA A 180 -11.35 19.87 14.81
C ALA A 180 -10.97 19.95 13.32
N PRO A 181 -11.69 19.26 12.41
CA PRO A 181 -12.96 18.56 12.63
C PRO A 181 -12.85 17.13 13.19
N GLY A 182 -11.64 16.64 13.46
CA GLY A 182 -11.38 15.25 13.85
C GLY A 182 -10.92 14.39 12.68
N TRP A 183 -11.16 13.08 12.76
CA TRP A 183 -10.82 12.13 11.70
C TRP A 183 -11.64 12.40 10.44
N ARG A 184 -10.96 12.57 9.31
CA ARG A 184 -11.56 12.66 7.97
C ARG A 184 -11.23 11.39 7.20
N MET A 185 -12.26 10.64 6.86
CA MET A 185 -12.16 9.49 5.97
C MET A 185 -12.02 9.95 4.53
N ASP A 186 -11.12 9.32 3.77
CA ASP A 186 -10.94 9.57 2.35
C ASP A 186 -10.42 8.31 1.64
N THR A 187 -10.22 8.42 0.33
CA THR A 187 -9.58 7.40 -0.50
C THR A 187 -8.32 7.96 -1.11
N ASP A 188 -7.19 7.25 -0.97
CA ASP A 188 -5.95 7.66 -1.65
C ASP A 188 -6.01 7.42 -3.18
N SER A 189 -4.97 7.82 -3.90
CA SER A 189 -4.89 7.67 -5.36
C SER A 189 -4.95 6.21 -5.85
N SER A 190 -4.75 5.23 -4.98
CA SER A 190 -4.84 3.81 -5.28
C SER A 190 -6.23 3.21 -5.01
N GLY A 191 -7.17 3.99 -4.46
CA GLY A 191 -8.45 3.47 -4.01
C GLY A 191 -8.46 2.98 -2.56
N ARG A 192 -7.37 3.19 -1.79
CA ARG A 192 -7.27 2.72 -0.40
C ARG A 192 -8.00 3.66 0.55
N ILE A 193 -8.80 3.09 1.43
CA ILE A 193 -9.44 3.84 2.51
C ILE A 193 -8.38 4.31 3.50
N ILE A 194 -8.33 5.61 3.74
CA ILE A 194 -7.44 6.27 4.69
C ILE A 194 -8.25 7.17 5.62
N ALA A 195 -7.68 7.46 6.79
CA ALA A 195 -8.22 8.45 7.70
C ALA A 195 -7.13 9.43 8.11
N ASP A 196 -7.37 10.72 7.91
CA ASP A 196 -6.44 11.78 8.30
C ASP A 196 -6.99 12.56 9.50
N ALA A 197 -6.12 12.84 10.48
CA ALA A 197 -6.41 13.74 11.58
C ALA A 197 -5.18 14.55 11.99
N GLN A 198 -5.42 15.69 12.63
CA GLN A 198 -4.37 16.43 13.34
C GLN A 198 -4.55 16.30 14.84
N PHE A 199 -3.43 16.18 15.56
CA PHE A 199 -3.41 16.14 17.02
C PHE A 199 -2.53 17.25 17.58
N ALA A 200 -2.99 17.89 18.65
CA ALA A 200 -2.21 18.86 19.39
C ALA A 200 -1.08 18.15 20.15
N ALA A 201 0.16 18.53 19.86
CA ALA A 201 1.33 18.05 20.59
C ALA A 201 1.73 19.00 21.72
N LYS A 202 2.50 18.48 22.68
CA LYS A 202 2.91 19.20 23.90
C LYS A 202 3.78 20.43 23.61
N ASN A 203 4.51 20.44 22.50
CA ASN A 203 5.33 21.57 22.07
C ASN A 203 4.54 22.67 21.32
N GLY A 204 3.22 22.53 21.18
CA GLY A 204 2.36 23.51 20.51
C GLY A 204 2.32 23.37 18.98
N VAL A 205 3.12 22.48 18.39
CA VAL A 205 3.07 22.17 16.95
C VAL A 205 2.18 20.95 16.76
N SER A 206 1.14 21.04 15.92
CA SER A 206 0.29 19.87 15.66
C SER A 206 1.06 18.79 14.89
N ILE A 207 0.66 17.53 15.10
CA ILE A 207 1.14 16.39 14.32
C ILE A 207 0.02 15.89 13.40
N SER A 208 0.37 15.53 12.16
CA SER A 208 -0.55 14.88 11.23
C SER A 208 -0.42 13.36 11.28
N ILE A 209 -1.55 12.66 11.48
CA ILE A 209 -1.62 11.20 11.48
C ILE A 209 -2.53 10.75 10.35
N ARG A 210 -1.99 9.90 9.48
CA ARG A 210 -2.77 9.12 8.52
C ARG A 210 -2.87 7.69 9.01
N ALA A 211 -4.08 7.20 9.22
CA ALA A 211 -4.37 5.83 9.60
C ALA A 211 -4.94 5.02 8.44
N THR A 212 -4.59 3.74 8.37
CA THR A 212 -5.21 2.73 7.48
C THR A 212 -4.97 1.35 8.05
N TRP A 213 -5.61 0.31 7.50
CA TRP A 213 -5.32 -1.08 7.82
C TRP A 213 -4.81 -1.89 6.62
N ALA A 214 -4.19 -3.04 6.89
CA ALA A 214 -3.88 -4.05 5.90
C ALA A 214 -5.12 -4.89 5.56
N GLY A 215 -5.35 -5.19 4.28
CA GLY A 215 -6.52 -6.00 3.88
C GLY A 215 -6.48 -7.44 4.40
N TYR A 216 -5.28 -7.93 4.74
CA TYR A 216 -5.01 -9.26 5.26
C TYR A 216 -3.87 -9.19 6.30
N MET A 217 -3.85 -10.13 7.24
CA MET A 217 -2.81 -10.28 8.26
C MET A 217 -1.46 -10.66 7.64
N GLY A 218 -0.38 -10.37 8.37
CA GLY A 218 0.97 -10.79 8.03
C GLY A 218 1.91 -9.67 7.60
N ARG A 219 3.20 -9.95 7.72
CA ARG A 219 4.31 -9.04 7.43
C ARG A 219 4.28 -8.53 6.00
N GLU A 220 4.05 -9.42 5.04
CA GLU A 220 4.09 -9.14 3.60
C GLU A 220 3.02 -8.13 3.22
N GLN A 221 1.82 -8.27 3.79
CA GLN A 221 0.69 -7.38 3.54
C GLN A 221 0.94 -6.01 4.14
N THR A 222 1.39 -5.96 5.38
CA THR A 222 1.77 -4.71 6.05
C THR A 222 2.84 -3.96 5.26
N GLN A 223 3.88 -4.66 4.79
CA GLN A 223 4.94 -4.07 3.99
C GLN A 223 4.43 -3.54 2.65
N ALA A 224 3.60 -4.31 1.94
CA ALA A 224 3.03 -3.88 0.65
C ALA A 224 2.17 -2.62 0.81
N VAL A 225 1.34 -2.56 1.84
CA VAL A 225 0.50 -1.39 2.14
C VAL A 225 1.36 -0.17 2.46
N ALA A 226 2.27 -0.30 3.42
CA ALA A 226 3.15 0.80 3.83
C ALA A 226 4.00 1.33 2.67
N SER A 227 4.60 0.43 1.88
CA SER A 227 5.44 0.77 0.73
C SER A 227 4.66 1.54 -0.34
N SER A 228 3.41 1.14 -0.62
CA SER A 228 2.56 1.85 -1.60
C SER A 228 2.29 3.31 -1.21
N ILE A 229 2.19 3.59 0.09
CA ILE A 229 1.93 4.93 0.62
C ILE A 229 3.22 5.75 0.64
N ILE A 230 4.32 5.18 1.14
CA ILE A 230 5.62 5.87 1.23
C ILE A 230 6.14 6.25 -0.18
N CYS A 231 5.86 5.45 -1.22
CA CYS A 231 6.23 5.77 -2.59
C CYS A 231 5.61 7.09 -3.10
N ASN A 232 4.44 7.47 -2.57
CA ASN A 232 3.66 8.61 -3.06
C ASN A 232 3.45 9.68 -1.99
N THR A 233 4.03 9.55 -0.80
CA THR A 233 3.83 10.49 0.29
C THR A 233 5.03 10.48 1.23
N GLN A 234 5.53 11.67 1.57
CA GLN A 234 6.61 11.79 2.55
C GLN A 234 6.07 11.49 3.94
N VAL A 235 6.62 10.46 4.59
CA VAL A 235 6.24 10.01 5.94
C VAL A 235 7.42 10.17 6.88
N LYS A 236 7.23 10.80 8.04
CA LYS A 236 8.31 11.01 9.02
C LYS A 236 8.47 9.88 10.02
N CYS A 237 7.43 9.10 10.26
CA CYS A 237 7.44 7.95 11.16
C CYS A 237 6.43 6.89 10.69
N LEU A 238 6.83 5.63 10.71
CA LEU A 238 5.91 4.50 10.61
C LEU A 238 5.46 4.10 12.00
N ALA A 239 4.18 3.81 12.15
CA ALA A 239 3.61 3.43 13.43
C ALA A 239 2.64 2.27 13.25
N MET A 240 2.49 1.48 14.31
CA MET A 240 1.47 0.44 14.34
C MET A 240 0.84 0.33 15.72
N SER A 241 -0.48 0.38 15.73
CA SER A 241 -1.31 -0.05 16.85
C SER A 241 -2.02 -1.35 16.49
N GLY A 242 -2.51 -2.04 17.51
CA GLY A 242 -3.25 -3.29 17.34
C GLY A 242 -3.13 -4.16 18.57
N ILE A 243 -3.44 -5.43 18.42
CA ILE A 243 -3.42 -6.41 19.51
C ILE A 243 -2.24 -7.39 19.41
N CYS A 244 -1.92 -8.04 20.52
CA CYS A 244 -0.97 -9.13 20.59
C CYS A 244 -1.38 -10.16 21.66
N ALA A 245 -0.81 -11.36 21.55
CA ALA A 245 -0.74 -12.28 22.68
C ALA A 245 0.31 -11.78 23.68
N GLY A 246 0.02 -11.84 24.97
CA GLY A 246 0.90 -11.43 26.06
C GLY A 246 1.52 -12.62 26.80
N ARG A 247 2.68 -12.41 27.43
CA ARG A 247 3.31 -13.43 28.29
C ARG A 247 2.60 -13.53 29.65
N ARG A 248 1.85 -14.62 29.85
CA ARG A 248 1.15 -14.93 31.10
C ARG A 248 2.05 -14.76 32.34
N GLY A 249 1.51 -14.12 33.38
CA GLY A 249 2.22 -13.83 34.63
C GLY A 249 3.25 -12.69 34.56
N LYS A 250 3.41 -12.04 33.40
CA LYS A 250 4.24 -10.84 33.21
C LYS A 250 3.44 -9.63 32.74
N VAL A 251 2.30 -9.85 32.08
CA VAL A 251 1.36 -8.83 31.62
C VAL A 251 -0.07 -9.28 31.89
N GLU A 252 -1.00 -8.34 31.93
CA GLU A 252 -2.44 -8.59 32.08
C GLU A 252 -3.20 -8.33 30.77
N LEU A 253 -4.40 -8.92 30.63
CA LEU A 253 -5.28 -8.63 29.50
C LEU A 253 -5.67 -7.16 29.46
N GLY A 254 -5.43 -6.51 28.32
CA GLY A 254 -5.65 -5.08 28.10
C GLY A 254 -4.44 -4.21 28.40
N ASP A 255 -3.34 -4.73 28.96
CA ASP A 255 -2.09 -3.96 29.06
C ASP A 255 -1.56 -3.58 27.66
N VAL A 256 -0.74 -2.55 27.59
CA VAL A 256 -0.07 -2.14 26.34
C VAL A 256 1.41 -2.45 26.42
N ILE A 257 2.00 -2.95 25.33
CA ILE A 257 3.42 -3.19 25.17
C ILE A 257 3.95 -2.31 24.03
N PHE A 258 4.86 -1.39 24.35
CA PHE A 258 5.70 -0.73 23.36
C PHE A 258 6.89 -1.62 22.99
N GLY A 259 7.11 -1.81 21.69
CA GLY A 259 8.20 -2.64 21.18
C GLY A 259 9.55 -1.92 21.19
N GLU A 260 10.36 -2.09 22.24
CA GLU A 260 11.78 -1.64 22.20
C GLU A 260 12.66 -2.49 21.27
N ARG A 261 12.16 -3.66 20.89
CA ARG A 261 12.84 -4.63 20.05
C ARG A 261 11.82 -5.50 19.33
N LEU A 262 11.98 -5.62 18.03
CA LEU A 262 11.08 -6.34 17.14
C LEU A 262 11.90 -7.36 16.36
N TRP A 263 11.46 -8.61 16.29
CA TRP A 263 12.14 -9.63 15.50
C TRP A 263 11.15 -10.67 15.02
N SER A 264 11.52 -11.35 13.94
CA SER A 264 10.83 -12.54 13.49
C SER A 264 11.30 -13.75 14.30
N TYR A 265 10.39 -14.50 14.91
CA TYR A 265 10.75 -15.75 15.60
C TYR A 265 10.67 -16.98 14.70
N ASP A 266 10.16 -16.86 13.48
CA ASP A 266 10.01 -17.97 12.53
C ASP A 266 11.00 -17.88 11.34
N SER A 267 11.98 -16.97 11.44
CA SER A 267 13.09 -16.88 10.51
C SER A 267 14.25 -17.73 11.00
N GLY A 268 14.75 -18.62 10.14
CA GLY A 268 15.78 -19.57 10.50
C GLY A 268 15.72 -20.85 9.68
N LYS A 269 16.38 -21.89 10.18
CA LYS A 269 16.49 -23.20 9.52
C LYS A 269 15.97 -24.31 10.43
N SER A 270 14.97 -25.05 9.96
CA SER A 270 14.58 -26.32 10.57
C SER A 270 15.58 -27.43 10.22
N ARG A 271 16.00 -28.20 11.22
CA ARG A 271 16.70 -29.48 11.07
C ARG A 271 15.91 -30.58 11.76
N VAL A 272 16.01 -31.80 11.24
CA VAL A 272 15.42 -32.96 11.91
C VAL A 272 16.57 -33.76 12.53
N GLU A 273 16.60 -33.82 13.86
CA GLU A 273 17.55 -34.64 14.62
C GLU A 273 16.78 -35.71 15.39
N SER A 274 17.09 -36.98 15.15
CA SER A 274 16.43 -38.12 15.82
C SER A 274 14.89 -38.07 15.76
N GLY A 275 14.33 -37.64 14.62
CA GLY A 275 12.88 -37.51 14.42
C GLY A 275 12.22 -36.29 15.06
N HIS A 276 13.00 -35.43 15.73
CA HIS A 276 12.52 -34.17 16.32
C HIS A 276 12.97 -32.99 15.46
N GLU A 277 12.05 -32.07 15.18
CA GLU A 277 12.38 -30.82 14.49
C GLU A 277 13.04 -29.85 15.48
N ILE A 278 14.27 -29.43 15.18
CA ILE A 278 15.04 -28.40 15.89
C ILE A 278 15.11 -27.19 14.98
N PHE A 279 14.65 -26.04 15.46
CA PHE A 279 14.69 -24.79 14.70
C PHE A 279 15.90 -23.94 15.12
N GLU A 280 16.79 -23.64 14.17
CA GLU A 280 17.92 -22.73 14.34
C GLU A 280 17.49 -21.31 13.96
N TYR A 281 17.29 -20.43 14.95
CA TYR A 281 16.74 -19.08 14.75
C TYR A 281 17.74 -18.07 14.17
N ASP A 282 17.33 -17.34 13.13
CA ASP A 282 18.03 -16.17 12.58
C ASP A 282 17.39 -14.88 13.09
N MET A 283 17.89 -14.37 14.23
CA MET A 283 17.28 -13.24 14.94
C MET A 283 17.74 -11.86 14.44
N LEU A 284 17.26 -11.45 13.27
CA LEU A 284 17.37 -10.05 12.84
C LEU A 284 16.44 -9.17 13.69
N GLN A 285 17.00 -8.14 14.32
CA GLN A 285 16.30 -7.30 15.30
C GLN A 285 16.22 -5.86 14.84
N TYR A 286 15.02 -5.30 14.89
CA TYR A 286 14.75 -3.89 14.65
C TYR A 286 14.47 -3.18 15.97
N ARG A 287 14.98 -1.96 16.13
CA ARG A 287 14.92 -1.22 17.40
C ARG A 287 14.67 0.27 17.14
N PRO A 288 13.74 0.90 17.88
CA PRO A 288 13.68 2.35 17.97
C PRO A 288 14.97 2.94 18.55
N SER A 289 15.20 4.23 18.37
CA SER A 289 16.32 4.92 19.03
C SER A 289 16.14 4.95 20.55
N GLU A 290 17.25 5.10 21.29
CA GLU A 290 17.21 5.19 22.76
C GLU A 290 16.31 6.32 23.26
N LEU A 291 16.24 7.44 22.52
CA LEU A 291 15.35 8.55 22.85
C LEU A 291 13.87 8.14 22.75
N TRP A 292 13.48 7.41 21.71
CA TRP A 292 12.12 6.87 21.61
C TRP A 292 11.82 5.89 22.74
N VAL A 293 12.76 5.02 23.09
CA VAL A 293 12.60 4.08 24.21
C VAL A 293 12.41 4.81 25.54
N GLN A 294 13.17 5.87 25.81
CA GLN A 294 12.97 6.71 27.00
C GLN A 294 11.58 7.36 27.03
N GLN A 295 11.10 7.87 25.88
CA GLN A 295 9.77 8.44 25.81
C GLN A 295 8.68 7.39 26.03
N MET A 296 8.83 6.17 25.50
CA MET A 296 7.92 5.04 25.75
C MET A 296 7.82 4.71 27.24
N GLN A 297 8.95 4.71 27.95
CA GLN A 297 9.02 4.44 29.40
C GLN A 297 8.36 5.56 30.22
N ALA A 298 8.27 6.78 29.70
CA ALA A 298 7.66 7.92 30.37
C ALA A 298 6.15 8.08 30.08
N VAL A 299 5.58 7.28 29.16
CA VAL A 299 4.14 7.37 28.84
C VAL A 299 3.32 6.99 30.07
N SER A 300 2.47 7.92 30.49
CA SER A 300 1.49 7.71 31.54
C SER A 300 0.26 8.57 31.29
N PHE A 301 -0.90 8.08 31.68
CA PHE A 301 -2.15 8.84 31.63
C PHE A 301 -2.30 9.64 32.92
N ALA A 302 -2.38 10.98 32.82
CA ALA A 302 -2.44 11.86 33.99
C ALA A 302 -3.70 11.64 34.86
N THR A 303 -4.79 11.24 34.23
CA THR A 303 -6.06 10.82 34.86
C THR A 303 -6.57 9.59 34.13
N ALA A 304 -7.35 8.73 34.78
CA ALA A 304 -7.99 7.59 34.11
C ALA A 304 -9.00 8.10 33.07
N PRO A 305 -8.71 8.01 31.74
CA PRO A 305 -9.65 8.42 30.72
C PRO A 305 -10.87 7.49 30.70
N SER A 306 -12.00 7.98 30.20
CA SER A 306 -13.28 7.26 30.21
C SER A 306 -13.21 5.88 29.55
N TRP A 307 -12.43 5.74 28.48
CA TRP A 307 -12.25 4.47 27.77
C TRP A 307 -11.61 3.38 28.65
N MET A 308 -10.85 3.74 29.70
CA MET A 308 -10.32 2.74 30.65
C MET A 308 -11.43 1.97 31.37
N GLY A 309 -12.60 2.59 31.54
CA GLY A 309 -13.79 1.96 32.11
C GLY A 309 -14.41 0.89 31.21
N GLU A 310 -14.02 0.82 29.93
CA GLU A 310 -14.46 -0.23 29.01
C GLU A 310 -13.68 -1.54 29.19
N ARG A 311 -12.59 -1.56 29.99
CA ARG A 311 -11.87 -2.79 30.30
C ARG A 311 -12.82 -3.75 31.03
N PRO A 312 -12.98 -5.00 30.56
CA PRO A 312 -13.78 -5.97 31.29
C PRO A 312 -13.33 -6.10 32.75
N ARG A 313 -14.28 -5.96 33.69
CA ARG A 313 -13.97 -5.95 35.14
C ARG A 313 -13.36 -7.28 35.63
N LEU A 314 -13.83 -8.40 35.07
CA LEU A 314 -13.37 -9.73 35.39
C LEU A 314 -13.05 -10.48 34.09
N SER A 315 -11.85 -11.07 34.02
CA SER A 315 -11.55 -12.05 32.98
C SER A 315 -12.42 -13.31 33.17
N TYR A 316 -12.55 -14.11 32.12
CA TYR A 316 -13.20 -15.42 32.26
C TYR A 316 -12.46 -16.31 33.26
N GLU A 317 -11.13 -16.23 33.34
CA GLU A 317 -10.34 -16.98 34.32
C GLU A 317 -10.67 -16.61 35.78
N CYS A 318 -10.89 -15.32 36.08
CA CYS A 318 -11.34 -14.92 37.43
C CYS A 318 -12.72 -15.50 37.77
N GLN A 319 -13.64 -15.51 36.80
CA GLN A 319 -14.98 -16.08 36.99
C GLN A 319 -14.93 -17.61 37.16
N GLU A 320 -14.09 -18.29 36.38
CA GLU A 320 -13.80 -19.74 36.54
C GLU A 320 -13.30 -20.04 37.96
N ASN A 321 -12.31 -19.29 38.43
CA ASN A 321 -11.72 -19.48 39.76
C ASN A 321 -12.79 -19.30 40.87
N TRP A 322 -13.68 -18.32 40.72
CA TRP A 322 -14.78 -18.11 41.66
C TRP A 322 -15.78 -19.29 41.66
N VAL A 323 -16.16 -19.79 40.48
CA VAL A 323 -17.06 -20.96 40.37
C VAL A 323 -16.42 -22.19 41.03
N LEU A 324 -15.14 -22.47 40.74
CA LEU A 324 -14.43 -23.61 41.33
C LEU A 324 -14.33 -23.48 42.85
N LYS A 325 -14.11 -22.27 43.38
CA LYS A 325 -14.06 -22.02 44.82
C LYS A 325 -15.42 -22.24 45.50
N CYS A 326 -16.51 -21.86 44.84
CA CYS A 326 -17.86 -22.18 45.35
C CYS A 326 -18.05 -23.69 45.47
N LEU A 327 -17.70 -24.44 44.41
CA LEU A 327 -17.82 -25.90 44.41
C LEU A 327 -16.89 -26.57 45.43
N LEU A 328 -15.68 -26.05 45.62
CA LEU A 328 -14.73 -26.54 46.64
C LEU A 328 -15.33 -26.43 48.06
N ASN A 329 -16.06 -25.34 48.31
CA ASN A 329 -16.73 -25.09 49.59
C ASN A 329 -18.08 -25.83 49.74
N GLY A 330 -18.50 -26.62 48.74
CA GLY A 330 -19.79 -27.32 48.75
C GLY A 330 -21.00 -26.42 48.48
N ASN A 331 -20.78 -25.21 47.94
CA ASN A 331 -21.83 -24.24 47.65
C ASN A 331 -22.29 -24.33 46.18
N ASP A 332 -23.59 -24.19 45.92
CA ASP A 332 -24.08 -23.95 44.55
C ASP A 332 -23.71 -22.52 44.12
N PRO A 333 -22.90 -22.34 43.07
CA PRO A 333 -22.51 -21.02 42.59
C PRO A 333 -23.71 -20.12 42.28
N LYS A 334 -24.80 -20.67 41.71
CA LYS A 334 -25.97 -19.87 41.30
C LYS A 334 -26.80 -19.36 42.48
N LEU A 335 -26.62 -19.92 43.66
CA LEU A 335 -27.32 -19.50 44.88
C LEU A 335 -26.52 -18.47 45.69
N GLN A 336 -25.31 -18.13 45.27
CA GLN A 336 -24.51 -17.13 45.96
C GLN A 336 -25.01 -15.71 45.67
N ALA A 337 -25.04 -14.85 46.70
CA ALA A 337 -25.56 -13.49 46.59
C ALA A 337 -24.74 -12.59 45.64
N ASP A 338 -23.47 -12.93 45.42
CA ASP A 338 -22.53 -12.23 44.54
C ASP A 338 -22.42 -12.87 43.15
N PHE A 339 -23.25 -13.86 42.80
CA PHE A 339 -23.20 -14.58 41.52
C PHE A 339 -23.15 -13.65 40.29
N GLU A 340 -24.07 -12.69 40.20
CA GLU A 340 -24.14 -11.73 39.09
C GLU A 340 -22.87 -10.85 39.01
N ASN A 341 -22.21 -10.62 40.15
CA ASN A 341 -21.01 -9.81 40.24
C ASN A 341 -19.73 -10.61 40.03
N GLU A 342 -19.69 -11.91 40.31
CA GLU A 342 -18.45 -12.69 40.22
C GLU A 342 -18.46 -13.68 39.04
N CYS A 343 -19.61 -13.96 38.44
CA CYS A 343 -19.74 -14.83 37.25
C CYS A 343 -20.84 -14.39 36.26
N PRO A 344 -20.78 -13.16 35.71
CA PRO A 344 -21.75 -12.69 34.73
C PRO A 344 -21.73 -13.50 33.41
N GLY A 345 -20.64 -14.21 33.11
CA GLY A 345 -20.45 -15.01 31.89
C GLY A 345 -20.84 -16.48 32.02
N TRP A 346 -21.72 -16.85 32.95
CA TRP A 346 -22.01 -18.22 33.38
C TRP A 346 -21.97 -19.30 32.27
N SER A 347 -22.69 -19.09 31.17
CA SER A 347 -22.77 -20.07 30.07
C SER A 347 -21.41 -20.37 29.43
N GLU A 348 -20.58 -19.36 29.22
CA GLU A 348 -19.24 -19.54 28.66
C GLU A 348 -18.29 -20.13 29.70
N ILE A 349 -18.43 -19.75 30.97
CA ILE A 349 -17.63 -20.32 32.08
C ILE A 349 -17.87 -21.82 32.23
N LEU A 350 -19.13 -22.27 32.21
CA LEU A 350 -19.45 -23.70 32.29
C LEU A 350 -18.83 -24.49 31.13
N LYS A 351 -18.94 -23.96 29.91
CA LYS A 351 -18.36 -24.58 28.71
C LYS A 351 -16.84 -24.71 28.85
N ARG A 352 -16.16 -23.65 29.30
CA ARG A 352 -14.70 -23.63 29.46
C ARG A 352 -14.23 -24.56 30.57
N LEU A 353 -14.87 -24.54 31.74
CA LEU A 353 -14.57 -25.45 32.85
C LEU A 353 -14.75 -26.93 32.43
N THR A 354 -15.79 -27.22 31.64
CA THR A 354 -16.02 -28.57 31.09
C THR A 354 -14.93 -28.95 30.09
N GLN A 355 -14.56 -28.05 29.17
CA GLN A 355 -13.49 -28.28 28.19
C GLN A 355 -12.11 -28.45 28.83
N LYS A 356 -11.87 -27.78 29.97
CA LYS A 356 -10.67 -27.97 30.80
C LYS A 356 -10.68 -29.27 31.59
N GLY A 357 -11.82 -29.98 31.66
CA GLY A 357 -11.99 -31.17 32.48
C GLY A 357 -11.96 -30.88 33.98
N TRP A 358 -12.24 -29.63 34.40
CA TRP A 358 -12.20 -29.21 35.80
C TRP A 358 -13.52 -29.44 36.53
N ILE A 359 -14.61 -29.60 35.77
CA ILE A 359 -15.92 -29.98 36.28
C ILE A 359 -16.49 -31.15 35.47
N GLN A 360 -17.46 -31.85 36.04
CA GLN A 360 -18.21 -32.92 35.39
C GLN A 360 -19.71 -32.80 35.67
N ASN A 361 -20.52 -33.63 35.03
CA ASN A 361 -21.97 -33.73 35.29
C ASN A 361 -22.27 -34.86 36.29
N PRO A 362 -23.12 -34.63 37.31
CA PRO A 362 -23.71 -33.34 37.72
C PRO A 362 -22.64 -32.35 38.20
N LEU A 363 -22.91 -31.03 38.12
CA LEU A 363 -21.94 -29.94 38.35
C LEU A 363 -21.12 -30.14 39.65
N THR A 364 -19.96 -30.78 39.51
CA THR A 364 -19.06 -31.16 40.59
C THR A 364 -17.61 -31.03 40.12
N LEU A 365 -16.69 -30.79 41.06
CA LEU A 365 -15.26 -30.74 40.76
C LEU A 365 -14.73 -32.12 40.36
N THR A 366 -13.87 -32.15 39.35
CA THR A 366 -12.97 -33.29 39.12
C THR A 366 -11.75 -33.18 40.03
N ASP A 367 -10.97 -34.25 40.16
CA ASP A 367 -9.71 -34.21 40.92
C ASP A 367 -8.73 -33.14 40.39
N GLN A 368 -8.72 -32.93 39.07
CA GLN A 368 -7.89 -31.91 38.43
C GLN A 368 -8.37 -30.49 38.79
N GLY A 369 -9.69 -30.23 38.70
CA GLY A 369 -10.26 -28.94 39.07
C GLY A 369 -10.08 -28.63 40.55
N LYS A 370 -10.25 -29.64 41.41
CA LYS A 370 -10.01 -29.56 42.86
C LYS A 370 -8.56 -29.23 43.18
N SER A 371 -7.61 -29.98 42.63
CA SER A 371 -6.18 -29.76 42.83
C SER A 371 -5.75 -28.34 42.44
N TYR A 372 -6.23 -27.86 41.28
CA TYR A 372 -5.95 -26.51 40.80
C TYR A 372 -6.47 -25.42 41.77
N ILE A 373 -7.73 -25.50 42.20
CA ILE A 373 -8.32 -24.46 43.05
C ILE A 373 -7.79 -24.50 44.49
N GLU A 374 -7.43 -25.69 45.00
CA GLU A 374 -6.76 -25.84 46.29
C GLU A 374 -5.38 -25.19 46.28
N ASP A 375 -4.57 -25.44 45.25
CA ASP A 375 -3.26 -24.80 45.08
C ASP A 375 -3.40 -23.27 44.97
N LEU A 376 -4.37 -22.79 44.19
CA LEU A 376 -4.63 -21.36 44.05
C LEU A 376 -5.06 -20.73 45.38
N CYS A 377 -5.95 -21.38 46.15
CA CYS A 377 -6.36 -20.88 47.47
C CYS A 377 -5.22 -20.93 48.50
N ALA A 378 -4.29 -21.88 48.39
CA ALA A 378 -3.10 -21.93 49.26
C ALA A 378 -2.17 -20.73 49.00
N HIS A 379 -1.98 -20.34 47.74
CA HIS A 379 -1.21 -19.15 47.37
C HIS A 379 -1.93 -17.83 47.70
N PHE A 380 -3.27 -17.84 47.71
CA PHE A 380 -4.11 -16.66 47.94
C PHE A 380 -5.15 -16.92 49.05
N PRO A 381 -4.71 -17.01 50.33
CA PRO A 381 -5.55 -17.48 51.43
C PRO A 381 -6.71 -16.55 51.79
N THR A 382 -6.62 -15.26 51.49
CA THR A 382 -7.64 -14.26 51.83
C THR A 382 -8.65 -14.05 50.70
N GLN A 383 -8.18 -13.86 49.47
CA GLN A 383 -9.03 -13.55 48.33
C GLN A 383 -8.39 -14.07 47.03
N LEU A 384 -9.21 -14.62 46.14
CA LEU A 384 -8.76 -15.02 44.81
C LEU A 384 -8.21 -13.82 44.02
N PRO A 385 -7.20 -14.02 43.15
CA PRO A 385 -6.63 -12.93 42.37
C PRO A 385 -7.70 -12.29 41.47
N LYS A 386 -7.72 -10.96 41.49
CA LYS A 386 -8.50 -10.11 40.57
C LYS A 386 -7.58 -9.57 39.47
N PRO A 387 -8.11 -9.17 38.30
CA PRO A 387 -7.28 -8.58 37.25
C PRO A 387 -6.51 -7.37 37.79
N ALA A 388 -5.20 -7.30 37.52
CA ALA A 388 -4.41 -6.18 38.01
C ALA A 388 -4.75 -4.88 37.25
N ASN A 389 -4.34 -3.74 37.81
CA ASN A 389 -4.53 -2.44 37.16
C ASN A 389 -3.83 -2.39 35.79
N PHE A 390 -4.40 -1.60 34.88
CA PHE A 390 -3.85 -1.41 33.53
C PHE A 390 -2.42 -0.89 33.60
N GLN A 391 -1.52 -1.49 32.82
CA GLN A 391 -0.13 -1.05 32.72
C GLN A 391 0.35 -0.87 31.28
N ILE A 392 1.38 -0.04 31.14
CA ILE A 392 2.16 0.14 29.92
C ILE A 392 3.53 -0.47 30.17
N HIS A 393 3.94 -1.35 29.27
CA HIS A 393 5.23 -2.03 29.29
C HIS A 393 6.08 -1.57 28.12
N VAL A 394 7.40 -1.62 28.30
CA VAL A 394 8.38 -1.45 27.22
C VAL A 394 9.21 -2.72 27.15
N ALA A 395 9.02 -3.51 26.10
CA ALA A 395 9.61 -4.83 26.01
C ALA A 395 9.75 -5.33 24.56
N PRO A 396 10.53 -6.40 24.34
CA PRO A 396 10.58 -7.07 23.06
C PRO A 396 9.22 -7.69 22.65
N ILE A 397 8.83 -7.48 21.39
CA ILE A 397 7.65 -8.09 20.74
C ILE A 397 8.14 -8.96 19.57
N ALA A 398 7.73 -10.22 19.55
CA ALA A 398 8.06 -11.16 18.48
C ALA A 398 6.97 -11.19 17.41
N THR A 399 7.37 -11.41 16.16
CA THR A 399 6.48 -11.53 15.01
C THR A 399 6.57 -12.92 14.39
N GLY A 400 5.44 -13.53 14.05
CA GLY A 400 5.40 -14.82 13.34
C GLY A 400 4.30 -14.87 12.28
N GLY A 401 4.47 -15.74 11.28
CA GLY A 401 3.57 -15.88 10.13
C GLY A 401 2.34 -16.76 10.38
N ALA A 402 2.20 -17.38 11.55
CA ALA A 402 1.08 -18.25 11.87
C ALA A 402 0.55 -17.99 13.29
N VAL A 403 -0.78 -17.82 13.38
CA VAL A 403 -1.49 -17.88 14.66
C VAL A 403 -1.47 -19.33 15.13
N LYS A 404 -0.67 -19.65 16.15
CA LYS A 404 -0.67 -20.96 16.80
C LYS A 404 -1.09 -20.81 18.25
N GLU A 405 -2.06 -21.61 18.66
CA GLU A 405 -2.36 -21.83 20.08
C GLU A 405 -1.27 -22.75 20.64
N ASP A 406 -0.40 -22.20 21.47
CA ASP A 406 0.77 -22.91 21.99
C ASP A 406 1.21 -22.32 23.33
N ASP A 407 0.81 -22.99 24.40
CA ASP A 407 1.10 -22.60 25.78
C ASP A 407 2.62 -22.57 26.08
N GLN A 408 3.45 -23.22 25.26
CA GLN A 408 4.91 -23.26 25.39
C GLN A 408 5.62 -22.21 24.53
N LEU A 409 4.89 -21.43 23.71
CA LEU A 409 5.46 -20.42 22.83
C LEU A 409 6.36 -19.44 23.59
N PHE A 410 5.83 -18.80 24.63
CA PHE A 410 6.60 -17.83 25.42
C PHE A 410 7.76 -18.45 26.19
N VAL A 411 7.66 -19.74 26.55
CA VAL A 411 8.78 -20.47 27.18
C VAL A 411 9.94 -20.52 26.20
N ARG A 412 9.71 -21.05 24.99
CA ARG A 412 10.71 -21.16 23.92
C ARG A 412 11.25 -19.80 23.48
N LEU A 413 10.37 -18.82 23.25
CA LEU A 413 10.79 -17.47 22.87
C LEU A 413 11.67 -16.80 23.95
N SER A 414 11.46 -17.15 25.23
CA SER A 414 12.25 -16.58 26.32
C SER A 414 13.64 -17.21 26.46
N GLU A 415 13.89 -18.36 25.84
CA GLU A 415 15.24 -18.95 25.77
C GLU A 415 16.17 -18.07 24.92
N SER A 416 15.67 -17.54 23.81
CA SER A 416 16.42 -16.66 22.90
C SER A 416 16.26 -15.17 23.23
N MET A 417 15.09 -14.77 23.76
CA MET A 417 14.79 -13.40 24.16
C MET A 417 14.12 -13.35 25.53
N ARG A 418 14.91 -13.46 26.61
CA ARG A 418 14.44 -13.53 28.01
C ARG A 418 13.31 -12.57 28.39
N LYS A 419 13.35 -11.34 27.85
CA LYS A 419 12.41 -10.25 28.15
C LYS A 419 11.17 -10.18 27.25
N VAL A 420 10.99 -11.10 26.30
CA VAL A 420 9.80 -11.12 25.42
C VAL A 420 8.51 -11.05 26.23
N LEU A 421 7.63 -10.11 25.87
CA LEU A 421 6.31 -9.95 26.49
C LEU A 421 5.16 -10.07 25.50
N GLY A 422 5.38 -9.81 24.21
CA GLY A 422 4.32 -9.82 23.19
C GLY A 422 4.64 -10.70 21.98
N VAL A 423 3.60 -11.28 21.37
CA VAL A 423 3.68 -11.96 20.07
C VAL A 423 2.52 -11.52 19.16
N GLU A 424 2.84 -11.20 17.91
CA GLU A 424 1.89 -10.78 16.88
C GLU A 424 2.39 -11.19 15.46
N MET A 425 1.82 -10.64 14.38
CA MET A 425 2.04 -11.14 13.01
C MET A 425 2.61 -10.12 12.01
N GLU A 426 2.81 -8.84 12.37
CA GLU A 426 3.10 -7.78 11.41
C GLU A 426 4.30 -6.88 11.74
N ALA A 427 4.56 -6.62 13.03
CA ALA A 427 5.40 -5.51 13.50
C ALA A 427 6.84 -5.57 12.98
N SER A 428 7.48 -6.75 12.98
CA SER A 428 8.84 -6.90 12.44
C SER A 428 8.89 -6.60 10.94
N GLY A 429 7.81 -6.89 10.21
CA GLY A 429 7.70 -6.58 8.78
C GLY A 429 7.67 -5.07 8.54
N LEU A 430 6.86 -4.34 9.31
CA LEU A 430 6.82 -2.88 9.24
C LEU A 430 8.16 -2.25 9.63
N ALA A 431 8.80 -2.77 10.69
CA ALA A 431 10.08 -2.28 11.16
C ALA A 431 11.22 -2.52 10.15
N ALA A 432 11.20 -3.66 9.46
CA ALA A 432 12.13 -3.94 8.36
C ALA A 432 12.03 -2.92 7.22
N LEU A 433 10.80 -2.59 6.82
CA LEU A 433 10.56 -1.56 5.82
C LEU A 433 11.06 -0.20 6.32
N ALA A 434 10.76 0.14 7.58
CA ALA A 434 11.19 1.40 8.18
C ALA A 434 12.72 1.52 8.17
N GLU A 435 13.45 0.47 8.53
CA GLU A 435 14.91 0.43 8.48
C GLU A 435 15.43 0.61 7.04
N ALA A 436 14.85 -0.08 6.06
CA ALA A 436 15.22 0.05 4.65
C ALA A 436 15.04 1.48 4.10
N HIS A 437 14.02 2.20 4.60
CA HIS A 437 13.73 3.58 4.23
C HIS A 437 14.36 4.62 5.17
N LYS A 438 15.07 4.19 6.22
CA LYS A 438 15.62 5.06 7.30
C LYS A 438 14.56 5.96 7.93
N ILE A 439 13.35 5.42 8.11
CA ILE A 439 12.23 6.06 8.80
C ILE A 439 12.09 5.38 10.17
N PRO A 440 11.91 6.11 11.28
CA PRO A 440 11.61 5.50 12.57
C PRO A 440 10.33 4.64 12.52
N ALA A 441 10.36 3.48 13.18
CA ALA A 441 9.17 2.65 13.43
C ALA A 441 8.84 2.59 14.92
N ILE A 442 7.60 2.92 15.28
CA ILE A 442 7.12 2.94 16.66
C ILE A 442 5.88 2.06 16.78
N ILE A 443 5.98 0.99 17.56
CA ILE A 443 4.94 -0.05 17.65
C ILE A 443 4.41 -0.11 19.08
N ALA A 444 3.09 -0.11 19.21
CA ALA A 444 2.38 -0.40 20.46
C ALA A 444 1.37 -1.51 20.22
N LYS A 445 1.28 -2.51 21.10
CA LYS A 445 0.30 -3.59 20.99
C LYS A 445 -0.43 -3.80 22.32
N GLY A 446 -1.75 -3.94 22.26
CA GLY A 446 -2.58 -4.25 23.42
C GLY A 446 -2.70 -5.75 23.61
N VAL A 447 -2.60 -6.23 24.85
CA VAL A 447 -2.69 -7.66 25.16
C VAL A 447 -4.15 -8.12 25.06
N SER A 448 -4.53 -8.86 24.01
CA SER A 448 -5.89 -9.38 23.84
C SER A 448 -6.09 -10.77 24.44
N ASP A 449 -5.02 -11.56 24.49
CA ASP A 449 -5.00 -12.94 24.94
C ASP A 449 -3.57 -13.34 25.37
N PHE A 450 -3.37 -14.61 25.74
CA PHE A 450 -2.08 -15.13 26.19
C PHE A 450 -1.46 -16.17 25.22
N GLY A 451 -1.99 -16.31 24.00
CA GLY A 451 -1.54 -17.31 23.04
C GLY A 451 -1.97 -18.75 23.35
N ASP A 452 -2.88 -18.92 24.31
CA ASP A 452 -3.47 -20.21 24.69
C ASP A 452 -4.84 -20.44 24.05
N LYS A 453 -5.37 -21.64 24.27
CA LYS A 453 -6.69 -22.08 23.76
C LYS A 453 -7.87 -21.35 24.39
N PHE A 454 -7.69 -20.71 25.54
CA PHE A 454 -8.76 -20.24 26.41
C PHE A 454 -8.85 -18.71 26.43
N LYS A 455 -8.94 -18.12 25.24
CA LYS A 455 -9.01 -16.67 25.01
C LYS A 455 -10.26 -16.01 25.63
N ASP A 456 -10.16 -14.71 25.88
CA ASP A 456 -11.25 -13.85 26.33
C ASP A 456 -11.41 -12.67 25.37
N ASP A 457 -12.11 -12.92 24.25
CA ASP A 457 -12.23 -11.97 23.15
C ASP A 457 -12.92 -10.64 23.55
N ARG A 458 -13.52 -10.56 24.74
CA ARG A 458 -14.07 -9.31 25.29
C ARG A 458 -12.99 -8.25 25.50
N TYR A 459 -11.73 -8.65 25.68
CA TYR A 459 -10.61 -7.72 25.82
C TYR A 459 -10.09 -7.18 24.48
N ARG A 460 -10.44 -7.80 23.35
CA ARG A 460 -9.89 -7.46 22.04
C ARG A 460 -10.11 -6.00 21.68
N LYS A 461 -11.35 -5.52 21.80
CA LYS A 461 -11.73 -4.12 21.54
C LYS A 461 -10.94 -3.17 22.44
N PHE A 462 -10.94 -3.44 23.74
CA PHE A 462 -10.23 -2.64 24.74
C PHE A 462 -8.72 -2.60 24.48
N ALA A 463 -8.11 -3.73 24.16
CA ALA A 463 -6.68 -3.84 23.88
C ALA A 463 -6.27 -3.02 22.65
N ALA A 464 -7.05 -3.11 21.55
CA ALA A 464 -6.83 -2.30 20.36
C ALA A 464 -6.97 -0.79 20.67
N ARG A 465 -8.01 -0.43 21.43
CA ARG A 465 -8.25 0.94 21.90
C ARG A 465 -7.10 1.49 22.73
N ALA A 466 -6.66 0.73 23.72
CA ALA A 466 -5.58 1.10 24.63
C ALA A 466 -4.24 1.28 23.88
N SER A 467 -3.96 0.39 22.93
CA SER A 467 -2.77 0.49 22.05
C SER A 467 -2.77 1.80 21.26
N ALA A 468 -3.88 2.15 20.60
CA ALA A 468 -4.01 3.38 19.85
C ALA A 468 -3.88 4.63 20.73
N GLU A 469 -4.54 4.64 21.90
CA GLU A 469 -4.48 5.74 22.88
C GLU A 469 -3.06 5.97 23.40
N ALA A 470 -2.36 4.91 23.81
CA ALA A 470 -0.98 5.00 24.27
C ALA A 470 -0.03 5.48 23.17
N LEU A 471 -0.18 4.96 21.94
CA LEU A 471 0.67 5.31 20.81
C LEU A 471 0.50 6.77 20.38
N ILE A 472 -0.74 7.26 20.27
CA ILE A 472 -1.01 8.65 19.91
C ILE A 472 -0.57 9.60 21.04
N LEU A 473 -0.74 9.21 22.31
CA LEU A 473 -0.21 9.98 23.45
C LEU A 473 1.32 10.08 23.41
N LEU A 474 2.02 8.99 23.11
CA LEU A 474 3.48 8.99 22.92
C LEU A 474 3.91 10.02 21.88
N PHE A 475 3.27 10.01 20.70
CA PHE A 475 3.59 10.95 19.63
C PHE A 475 3.30 12.40 20.00
N ARG A 476 2.18 12.67 20.67
CA ARG A 476 1.84 14.02 21.14
C ARG A 476 2.85 14.54 22.17
N ASN A 477 3.38 13.67 23.01
CA ASN A 477 4.40 14.04 24.00
C ASN A 477 5.81 14.17 23.39
N SER A 478 6.05 13.53 22.24
CA SER A 478 7.40 13.31 21.68
C SER A 478 7.54 13.83 20.26
N SER A 479 6.68 14.76 19.82
CA SER A 479 6.68 15.29 18.44
C SER A 479 8.01 15.90 18.00
N HIS A 480 8.83 16.36 18.95
CA HIS A 480 10.19 16.86 18.72
C HIS A 480 11.20 15.78 18.28
N LEU A 481 10.88 14.49 18.46
CA LEU A 481 11.70 13.36 17.99
C LEU A 481 11.37 12.93 16.56
N LEU A 482 10.30 13.48 15.97
CA LEU A 482 10.02 13.25 14.56
C LEU A 482 11.13 13.92 13.73
N PRO A 483 11.76 13.20 12.79
CA PRO A 483 12.84 13.76 12.00
C PRO A 483 12.37 15.04 11.27
N SER A 484 13.21 16.07 11.26
CA SER A 484 12.89 17.27 10.49
C SER A 484 12.74 16.94 8.99
N GLN A 485 12.05 17.79 8.22
CA GLN A 485 11.89 17.59 6.76
C GLN A 485 13.23 17.45 6.01
N TYR A 486 14.35 17.82 6.65
CA TYR A 486 15.71 17.71 6.14
C TYR A 486 16.51 16.50 6.69
N GLU A 487 16.05 15.84 7.75
CA GLU A 487 16.71 14.69 8.39
C GLU A 487 16.12 13.34 7.99
N ILE A 488 14.89 13.32 7.48
CA ILE A 488 14.42 12.18 6.70
C ILE A 488 15.29 12.21 5.44
N PRO A 489 16.10 11.19 5.15
CA PRO A 489 16.57 11.01 3.80
C PRO A 489 15.30 10.76 3.01
N VAL A 490 14.74 11.84 2.46
CA VAL A 490 13.60 11.74 1.59
C VAL A 490 14.12 10.87 0.46
N GLN A 491 13.66 9.62 0.44
CA GLN A 491 13.56 8.87 -0.79
C GLN A 491 12.51 9.61 -1.61
N VAL A 492 12.90 10.78 -2.12
CA VAL A 492 12.17 11.50 -3.15
C VAL A 492 12.25 10.57 -4.33
N ALA A 493 11.20 9.77 -4.49
CA ALA A 493 10.88 9.04 -5.70
C ALA A 493 11.94 8.03 -6.17
N TYR A 494 11.46 7.01 -6.86
CA TYR A 494 12.24 6.33 -7.88
C TYR A 494 12.51 7.25 -9.10
N ALA A 495 12.91 8.50 -8.83
CA ALA A 495 13.45 9.44 -9.78
C ALA A 495 14.78 9.93 -9.21
N SER A 496 15.88 9.51 -9.85
CA SER A 496 17.25 9.98 -9.67
C SER A 496 18.04 9.55 -8.42
N THR A 497 18.26 8.23 -8.24
CA THR A 497 19.62 7.67 -8.01
C THR A 497 19.56 6.14 -8.08
N ARG A 498 20.01 5.55 -9.20
CA ARG A 498 20.26 4.10 -9.35
C ARG A 498 21.68 3.76 -8.87
N PRO A 499 21.98 2.48 -8.55
CA PRO A 499 23.21 2.08 -7.85
C PRO A 499 24.46 2.34 -8.68
N VAL A 500 25.50 2.91 -8.07
CA VAL A 500 26.83 3.00 -8.66
C VAL A 500 27.46 1.60 -8.66
N TYR A 501 27.36 0.90 -9.79
CA TYR A 501 28.24 -0.23 -10.07
C TYR A 501 29.60 0.32 -10.50
N SER A 502 30.55 0.40 -9.56
CA SER A 502 31.95 0.70 -9.86
C SER A 502 32.65 -0.56 -10.37
N PHE A 503 32.79 -0.69 -11.69
CA PHE A 503 33.79 -1.56 -12.29
C PHE A 503 34.94 -0.68 -12.79
N GLY A 504 36.12 -0.79 -12.18
CA GLY A 504 37.33 -0.11 -12.66
C GLY A 504 37.42 1.40 -12.42
N GLY A 505 36.63 1.98 -11.51
CA GLY A 505 36.80 3.38 -11.07
C GLY A 505 36.25 4.45 -12.02
N GLN A 506 35.48 4.09 -13.05
CA GLN A 506 34.76 5.03 -13.91
C GLN A 506 33.26 5.05 -13.54
N THR A 507 32.71 6.25 -13.30
CA THR A 507 31.27 6.46 -13.07
C THR A 507 30.51 6.51 -14.39
N LEU A 508 29.72 5.48 -14.68
CA LEU A 508 28.88 5.41 -15.88
C LEU A 508 27.57 6.18 -15.71
N PRO A 509 27.11 6.96 -16.70
CA PRO A 509 25.82 7.65 -16.67
C PRO A 509 24.67 6.67 -16.99
N LEU A 510 24.27 5.88 -15.99
CA LEU A 510 23.29 4.79 -16.17
C LEU A 510 21.92 5.25 -16.70
N ASP A 511 21.45 6.44 -16.31
CA ASP A 511 20.20 7.03 -16.82
C ASP A 511 20.29 7.34 -18.32
N LEU A 512 21.44 7.79 -18.80
CA LEU A 512 21.70 7.99 -20.22
C LEU A 512 21.77 6.66 -20.97
N ILE A 513 22.46 5.68 -20.40
CA ILE A 513 22.65 4.35 -21.00
C ILE A 513 21.32 3.60 -21.14
N GLU A 514 20.49 3.64 -20.11
CA GLU A 514 19.15 3.05 -20.15
C GLU A 514 18.27 3.75 -21.18
N LEU A 515 18.32 5.08 -21.24
CA LEU A 515 17.59 5.84 -22.24
C LEU A 515 18.06 5.51 -23.66
N LEU A 516 19.37 5.33 -23.89
CA LEU A 516 19.89 4.88 -25.18
C LEU A 516 19.46 3.45 -25.51
N ALA A 517 19.44 2.55 -24.51
CA ALA A 517 18.98 1.18 -24.65
C ALA A 517 17.49 1.08 -24.98
N ASP A 518 16.66 1.95 -24.41
CA ASP A 518 15.22 1.99 -24.67
C ASP A 518 14.90 2.57 -26.05
N ASN A 519 15.67 3.57 -26.51
CA ASN A 519 15.45 4.22 -27.80
C ASN A 519 16.16 3.53 -28.98
N TYR A 520 17.19 2.74 -28.71
CA TYR A 520 17.96 1.99 -29.70
C TYR A 520 18.27 0.57 -29.16
N PRO A 521 17.26 -0.29 -28.97
CA PRO A 521 17.43 -1.60 -28.37
C PRO A 521 18.27 -2.56 -29.24
N GLU A 522 18.26 -2.39 -30.56
CA GLU A 522 18.90 -3.34 -31.46
C GLU A 522 20.35 -2.96 -31.79
N THR A 523 21.23 -3.97 -31.91
CA THR A 523 22.64 -3.76 -32.30
C THR A 523 22.76 -3.02 -33.64
N LEU A 524 21.81 -3.25 -34.56
CA LEU A 524 21.80 -2.60 -35.87
C LEU A 524 21.53 -1.09 -35.75
N GLU A 525 20.66 -0.68 -34.83
CA GLU A 525 20.31 0.71 -34.56
C GLU A 525 21.47 1.44 -33.88
N ALA A 526 22.09 0.80 -32.88
CA ALA A 526 23.29 1.31 -32.24
C ALA A 526 24.45 1.51 -33.23
N ARG A 527 24.63 0.59 -34.20
CA ARG A 527 25.60 0.72 -35.29
C ARG A 527 25.29 1.89 -36.22
N ALA A 528 24.03 2.08 -36.56
CA ALA A 528 23.60 3.20 -37.40
C ALA A 528 23.82 4.54 -36.69
N LEU A 529 23.51 4.61 -35.39
CA LEU A 529 23.76 5.80 -34.58
C LEU A 529 25.26 6.09 -34.42
N TRP A 530 26.08 5.06 -34.18
CA TRP A 530 27.54 5.17 -34.11
C TRP A 530 28.17 5.66 -35.42
N GLU A 531 27.65 5.21 -36.56
CA GLU A 531 28.08 5.65 -37.89
C GLU A 531 27.73 7.13 -38.14
N ARG A 532 26.52 7.56 -37.75
CA ARG A 532 26.13 8.99 -37.81
C ARG A 532 27.01 9.87 -36.93
N ALA A 533 27.51 9.33 -35.82
CA ALA A 533 28.42 10.02 -34.91
C ALA A 533 29.90 10.03 -35.39
N GLY A 534 30.19 9.46 -36.57
CA GLY A 534 31.51 9.51 -37.21
C GLY A 534 32.34 8.22 -37.11
N GLY A 535 31.79 7.15 -36.54
CA GLY A 535 32.47 5.85 -36.41
C GLY A 535 32.20 4.89 -37.57
N LYS A 536 32.79 3.68 -37.53
CA LYS A 536 32.46 2.60 -38.49
C LYS A 536 31.57 1.57 -37.82
N ARG A 537 30.58 1.02 -38.52
CA ARG A 537 29.64 0.00 -37.97
C ARG A 537 30.33 -1.19 -37.29
N ARG A 538 31.48 -1.61 -37.81
CA ARG A 538 32.27 -2.72 -37.26
C ARG A 538 32.87 -2.44 -35.88
N ASP A 539 32.90 -1.17 -35.46
CA ASP A 539 33.42 -0.76 -34.16
C ASP A 539 32.42 -1.04 -33.02
N VAL A 540 31.18 -1.40 -33.33
CA VAL A 540 30.17 -1.79 -32.34
C VAL A 540 30.02 -3.31 -32.32
N GLU A 541 30.39 -3.91 -31.19
CA GLU A 541 30.27 -5.34 -30.91
C GLU A 541 28.79 -5.79 -30.93
N SER A 542 28.56 -7.07 -31.23
CA SER A 542 27.21 -7.64 -31.19
C SER A 542 26.91 -8.12 -29.77
N ILE A 543 26.11 -7.36 -29.03
CA ILE A 543 25.73 -7.66 -27.64
C ILE A 543 24.20 -7.76 -27.59
N SER A 544 23.70 -8.89 -27.08
CA SER A 544 22.26 -9.23 -27.07
C SER A 544 21.44 -8.42 -26.07
N ARG A 545 22.07 -7.93 -24.99
CA ARG A 545 21.40 -7.12 -23.97
C ARG A 545 21.61 -5.62 -24.26
N PRO A 546 20.56 -4.84 -24.53
CA PRO A 546 20.67 -3.44 -24.96
C PRO A 546 21.44 -2.54 -23.97
N VAL A 547 21.21 -2.72 -22.68
CA VAL A 547 21.91 -1.95 -21.63
C VAL A 547 23.41 -2.24 -21.65
N ASP A 548 23.80 -3.50 -21.78
CA ASP A 548 25.21 -3.91 -21.79
C ASP A 548 25.91 -3.45 -23.09
N LEU A 549 25.17 -3.43 -24.20
CA LEU A 549 25.60 -2.85 -25.47
C LEU A 549 25.93 -1.35 -25.31
N TRP A 550 25.01 -0.58 -24.73
CA TRP A 550 25.19 0.86 -24.57
C TRP A 550 26.22 1.24 -23.49
N GLN A 551 26.41 0.41 -22.45
CA GLN A 551 27.53 0.54 -21.52
C GLN A 551 28.87 0.41 -22.25
N ARG A 552 29.02 -0.63 -23.08
CA ARG A 552 30.24 -0.90 -23.86
C ARG A 552 30.56 0.24 -24.82
N ILE A 553 29.55 0.74 -25.50
CA ILE A 553 29.65 1.88 -26.43
C ILE A 553 30.07 3.15 -25.68
N TRP A 554 29.46 3.44 -24.53
CA TRP A 554 29.78 4.64 -23.74
C TRP A 554 31.20 4.62 -23.19
N ILE A 555 31.63 3.48 -22.62
CA ILE A 555 33.01 3.28 -22.15
C ILE A 555 33.98 3.52 -23.30
N ARG A 556 33.67 3.02 -24.50
CA ARG A 556 34.51 3.20 -25.69
C ARG A 556 34.61 4.67 -26.12
N CYS A 557 33.53 5.44 -26.00
CA CYS A 557 33.57 6.90 -26.21
C CYS A 557 34.50 7.60 -25.23
N GLU A 558 34.45 7.24 -23.94
CA GLU A 558 35.28 7.85 -22.89
C GLU A 558 36.77 7.46 -22.98
N GLN A 559 37.06 6.29 -23.55
CA GLN A 559 38.43 5.78 -23.73
C GLN A 559 39.10 6.25 -25.04
N GLY A 560 38.59 7.31 -25.66
CA GLY A 560 39.25 7.97 -26.80
C GLY A 560 39.01 7.33 -28.15
N ALA A 561 37.86 6.67 -28.35
CA ALA A 561 37.43 6.24 -29.68
C ALA A 561 37.19 7.43 -30.63
N ILE A 562 37.09 7.14 -31.93
CA ILE A 562 36.79 8.13 -32.99
C ILE A 562 35.48 8.87 -32.69
N VAL A 563 34.48 8.15 -32.17
CA VAL A 563 33.22 8.74 -31.70
C VAL A 563 33.40 9.18 -30.26
N THR A 564 33.31 10.50 -30.04
CA THR A 564 33.35 11.09 -28.69
C THR A 564 31.97 11.09 -28.04
N PRO A 565 31.87 11.20 -26.70
CA PRO A 565 30.58 11.33 -26.01
C PRO A 565 29.72 12.48 -26.56
N LYS A 566 30.37 13.60 -26.92
CA LYS A 566 29.72 14.77 -27.53
C LYS A 566 29.15 14.45 -28.91
N ALA A 567 29.93 13.83 -29.79
CA ALA A 567 29.47 13.47 -31.14
C ALA A 567 28.32 12.46 -31.10
N LEU A 568 28.39 11.48 -30.18
CA LEU A 568 27.32 10.51 -29.97
C LEU A 568 26.02 11.19 -29.51
N LEU A 569 26.09 12.08 -28.51
CA LEU A 569 24.92 12.80 -28.00
C LEU A 569 24.31 13.76 -29.03
N GLN A 570 25.13 14.39 -29.88
CA GLN A 570 24.64 15.21 -30.99
C GLN A 570 23.87 14.38 -32.02
N ALA A 571 24.37 13.18 -32.36
CA ALA A 571 23.67 12.27 -33.26
C ALA A 571 22.38 11.70 -32.66
N VAL A 572 22.27 11.61 -31.33
CA VAL A 572 21.03 11.23 -30.65
C VAL A 572 20.02 12.38 -30.62
N LEU A 573 20.50 13.62 -30.43
CA LEU A 573 19.65 14.81 -30.40
C LEU A 573 19.08 15.19 -31.78
N SER A 574 19.62 14.67 -32.89
CA SER A 574 18.94 14.79 -34.19
C SER A 574 17.63 14.03 -34.22
N ASP A 575 17.57 12.90 -33.52
CA ASP A 575 16.39 12.04 -33.47
C ASP A 575 15.43 12.52 -32.36
N PHE A 576 15.98 13.08 -31.27
CA PHE A 576 15.22 13.51 -30.09
C PHE A 576 15.52 14.96 -29.66
N PRO A 577 15.20 15.98 -30.47
CA PRO A 577 15.67 17.35 -30.27
C PRO A 577 15.20 18.01 -28.96
N ASN A 578 14.06 17.59 -28.42
CA ASN A 578 13.47 18.15 -27.19
C ASN A 578 13.74 17.31 -25.92
N ASN A 579 14.56 16.25 -26.02
CA ASN A 579 14.81 15.38 -24.89
C ASN A 579 15.78 16.04 -23.89
N LYS A 580 15.23 16.41 -22.71
CA LYS A 580 15.95 17.15 -21.67
C LYS A 580 17.14 16.39 -21.08
N ILE A 581 17.12 15.05 -21.10
CA ILE A 581 18.21 14.22 -20.56
C ILE A 581 19.41 14.25 -21.51
N PHE A 582 19.21 14.03 -22.82
CA PHE A 582 20.28 14.15 -23.80
C PHE A 582 20.87 15.56 -23.86
N GLN A 583 20.02 16.60 -23.76
CA GLN A 583 20.49 17.99 -23.67
C GLN A 583 21.28 18.28 -22.38
N LYS A 584 20.88 17.72 -21.24
CA LYS A 584 21.61 17.83 -19.96
C LYS A 584 23.01 17.26 -20.09
N TYR A 585 23.14 16.05 -20.65
CA TYR A 585 24.44 15.40 -20.84
C TYR A 585 25.29 16.12 -21.90
N LEU A 586 24.71 16.59 -23.00
CA LEU A 586 25.46 17.34 -24.02
C LEU A 586 26.05 18.65 -23.44
N LYS A 587 25.30 19.34 -22.58
CA LYS A 587 25.76 20.57 -21.91
C LYS A 587 26.99 20.37 -21.03
N GLN A 588 27.21 19.16 -20.50
CA GLN A 588 28.41 18.86 -19.70
C GLN A 588 29.69 18.93 -20.55
N PHE A 589 29.59 18.72 -21.86
CA PHE A 589 30.68 18.81 -22.83
C PHE A 589 30.74 20.17 -23.57
N HIS A 590 29.97 21.16 -23.11
CA HIS A 590 30.04 22.56 -23.55
C HIS A 590 30.84 23.44 -22.58
N ALA A 591 31.21 22.92 -21.40
CA ALA A 591 31.96 23.63 -20.37
C ALA A 591 33.48 23.33 -20.37
N GLN A 592 34.00 22.73 -21.45
CA GLN A 592 35.43 22.47 -21.67
C GLN A 592 35.88 23.01 -23.01
#